data_AF-A0A7K7M950-F1
#
_entry.id   AF-A0A7K7M950-F1
#
_cell.length_a   1.000
_cell.length_b   1.000
_cell.length_c   1.000
_cell.angle_alpha   90.00
_cell.angle_beta   90.00
_cell.angle_gamma   90.00
#
_symmetry.space_group_name_H-M   'P 1'
#
loop_
_entity.id
_entity.type
_entity.pdbx_description
1 polymer ?
#
loop_
_entity_poly.entity_id
_entity_poly.type
_entity_poly.pdbx_seq_one_letter_code
_entity_poly.pdbx_strand_id
1 'polypeptide(L)'
;IRDEESGYNKNLFCIPKYYEENLERVFIPHGLILDRHEEICKAWKVMTLLHSVALCVLKGGYKVFADLLDHIKALNQNGDKFEPV
;
A
#
# COMPACT_ATOMS: atom_id res chain seq x y z
N ILE A 1 -1.65 12.71 8.76
CA ILE A 1 -2.83 12.55 9.65
C ILE A 1 -2.59 13.46 10.83
N ARG A 2 -3.54 14.35 11.13
CA ARG A 2 -3.46 15.26 12.29
C ARG A 2 -4.21 14.65 13.46
N ASP A 3 -3.96 15.11 14.68
CA ASP A 3 -4.58 14.55 15.89
C ASP A 3 -6.10 14.79 15.93
N GLU A 4 -6.59 15.83 15.27
CA GLU A 4 -8.01 16.17 15.17
C GLU A 4 -8.75 15.38 14.07
N GLU A 5 -8.05 14.55 13.30
CA GLU A 5 -8.65 13.78 12.20
C GLU A 5 -9.60 12.71 12.76
N SER A 6 -10.90 12.85 12.51
CA SER A 6 -11.91 11.93 13.03
C SER A 6 -12.16 10.71 12.14
N GLY A 7 -11.42 10.53 11.04
CA GLY A 7 -11.66 9.46 10.06
C GLY A 7 -13.05 9.53 9.39
N TYR A 8 -13.45 8.43 8.76
CA TYR A 8 -14.66 8.32 7.95
C TYR A 8 -15.72 7.43 8.60
N ASN A 9 -16.99 7.74 8.34
CA ASN A 9 -18.10 6.89 8.77
C ASN A 9 -17.99 5.50 8.13
N LYS A 10 -17.92 4.46 8.95
CA LYS A 10 -17.75 3.06 8.51
C LYS A 10 -18.88 2.56 7.60
N ASN A 11 -20.09 3.12 7.72
CA ASN A 11 -21.26 2.73 6.93
C ASN A 11 -21.15 3.17 5.46
N LEU A 12 -20.17 4.00 5.11
CA LEU A 12 -19.86 4.40 3.73
C LEU A 12 -18.96 3.39 3.00
N PHE A 13 -18.51 2.34 3.68
CA PHE A 13 -17.56 1.35 3.16
C PHE A 13 -18.10 -0.07 3.29
N CYS A 14 -17.52 -0.96 2.48
CA CYS A 14 -17.76 -2.40 2.61
C CYS A 14 -16.96 -2.96 3.79
N ILE A 15 -17.60 -3.07 4.95
CA ILE A 15 -17.02 -3.64 6.17
C ILE A 15 -17.52 -5.09 6.35
N PRO A 16 -16.67 -6.05 6.78
CA PRO A 16 -17.15 -7.38 7.10
C PRO A 16 -18.18 -7.34 8.23
N LYS A 17 -19.34 -8.00 8.04
CA LYS A 17 -20.49 -7.93 8.96
C LYS A 17 -20.14 -8.22 10.42
N TYR A 18 -19.30 -9.22 10.66
CA TYR A 18 -18.89 -9.62 12.01
C TYR A 18 -17.94 -8.63 12.70
N TYR A 19 -17.53 -7.54 12.03
CA TYR A 19 -16.78 -6.43 12.61
C TYR A 19 -17.59 -5.14 12.70
N GLU A 20 -18.83 -5.09 12.19
CA GLU A 20 -19.63 -3.86 12.15
C GLU A 20 -19.81 -3.25 13.54
N GLU A 21 -20.03 -4.06 14.57
CA GLU A 21 -20.21 -3.58 15.95
C GLU A 21 -18.89 -3.22 16.66
N ASN A 22 -17.76 -3.75 16.18
CA ASN A 22 -16.46 -3.58 16.83
C ASN A 22 -15.63 -2.42 16.27
N LEU A 23 -16.05 -1.83 15.17
CA LEU A 23 -15.35 -0.73 14.53
C LEU A 23 -16.10 0.58 14.79
N GLU A 24 -15.40 1.63 15.19
CA GLU A 24 -16.01 2.95 15.36
C GLU A 24 -16.09 3.69 14.01
N ARG A 25 -14.98 3.69 13.27
CA ARG A 25 -14.77 4.46 12.04
C ARG A 25 -13.71 3.82 11.16
N VAL A 26 -13.69 4.18 9.88
CA VAL A 26 -12.57 3.87 8.98
C VAL A 26 -11.57 5.00 9.06
N PHE A 27 -10.35 4.74 9.52
CA PHE A 27 -9.34 5.80 9.66
C PHE A 27 -8.60 6.08 8.36
N ILE A 28 -8.19 5.02 7.66
CA ILE A 28 -7.55 5.09 6.35
C ILE A 28 -8.24 4.06 5.44
N PRO A 29 -8.98 4.50 4.42
CA PRO A 29 -9.55 3.62 3.42
C PRO A 29 -8.48 2.78 2.71
N HIS A 30 -8.81 1.53 2.38
CA HIS A 30 -7.89 0.63 1.68
C HIS A 30 -7.38 1.20 0.36
N GLY A 31 -8.22 1.93 -0.39
CA GLY A 31 -7.82 2.59 -1.64
C GLY A 31 -6.67 3.59 -1.43
N LEU A 32 -6.76 4.46 -0.41
CA LEU A 32 -5.70 5.43 -0.12
C LEU A 32 -4.37 4.76 0.29
N ILE A 33 -4.44 3.58 0.90
CA ILE A 33 -3.25 2.78 1.22
C ILE A 33 -2.58 2.29 -0.06
N LEU A 34 -3.36 1.76 -1.01
CA LEU A 34 -2.85 1.29 -2.31
C LEU A 34 -2.27 2.44 -3.13
N ASP A 35 -2.99 3.56 -3.25
CA ASP A 35 -2.52 4.75 -3.96
C ASP A 35 -1.18 5.24 -3.39
N ARG A 36 -1.05 5.21 -2.05
CA ARG A 36 0.20 5.58 -1.39
C ARG A 36 1.32 4.58 -1.65
N HIS A 37 1.03 3.28 -1.68
CA HIS A 37 2.02 2.25 -2.03
C HIS A 37 2.55 2.44 -3.44
N GLU A 38 1.69 2.78 -4.41
CA GLU A 38 2.12 3.06 -5.79
C GLU A 38 3.16 4.20 -5.84
N GLU A 39 2.88 5.31 -5.15
CA GLU A 39 3.80 6.45 -5.08
C GLU A 39 5.12 6.10 -4.37
N ILE A 40 5.08 5.30 -3.30
CA ILE A 40 6.28 4.81 -2.62
C ILE A 40 7.11 3.92 -3.57
N CYS A 41 6.47 3.02 -4.30
CA CYS A 41 7.14 2.12 -5.23
C CYS A 41 7.77 2.86 -6.41
N LYS A 42 7.12 3.91 -6.94
CA LYS A 42 7.70 4.79 -7.97
C LYS A 42 8.99 5.47 -7.45
N ALA A 43 8.96 5.99 -6.22
CA ALA A 43 10.14 6.57 -5.59
C ALA A 43 11.25 5.53 -5.36
N TRP A 44 10.90 4.28 -5.04
CA TRP A 44 11.86 3.19 -4.88
C TRP A 44 12.48 2.70 -6.18
N LYS A 45 11.75 2.73 -7.30
CA LYS A 45 12.28 2.38 -8.63
C LYS A 45 13.49 3.25 -9.01
N VAL A 46 13.53 4.49 -8.52
CA VAL A 46 14.69 5.40 -8.69
C VAL A 46 15.93 4.90 -7.94
N MET A 47 15.76 4.16 -6.84
CA MET A 47 16.87 3.67 -6.00
C MET A 47 17.35 2.25 -6.38
N THR A 48 16.51 1.42 -7.01
CA THR A 48 16.81 0.01 -7.28
C THR A 48 17.53 -0.18 -8.63
N LEU A 49 18.80 0.21 -8.68
CA LEU A 49 19.77 -0.21 -9.71
C LEU A 49 20.59 -1.45 -9.28
N LEU A 50 20.39 -1.98 -8.07
CA LEU A 50 21.14 -3.12 -7.52
C LEU A 50 20.23 -4.19 -6.89
N HIS A 51 20.70 -5.44 -6.90
CA HIS A 51 20.07 -6.61 -6.25
C HIS A 51 19.66 -6.30 -4.80
N SER A 52 18.37 -6.08 -4.59
CA SER A 52 17.79 -5.73 -3.31
C SER A 52 17.09 -6.93 -2.68
N VAL A 53 17.27 -7.11 -1.37
CA VAL A 53 16.58 -8.14 -0.58
C VAL A 53 15.46 -7.47 0.22
N ALA A 54 14.23 -7.96 0.08
CA ALA A 54 13.09 -7.46 0.84
C ALA A 54 12.83 -8.39 2.04
N LEU A 55 12.82 -7.81 3.26
CA LEU A 55 12.55 -8.54 4.50
C LEU A 55 11.23 -8.09 5.12
N CYS A 56 10.31 -9.03 5.36
CA CYS A 56 9.03 -8.75 6.00
C CYS A 56 9.11 -8.97 7.51
N VAL A 57 8.76 -7.95 8.30
CA VAL A 57 8.57 -8.08 9.75
C VAL A 57 7.13 -8.52 10.02
N LEU A 58 6.98 -9.75 10.50
CA LEU A 58 5.70 -10.38 10.77
C LEU A 58 5.15 -10.03 12.17
N LYS A 59 3.84 -10.11 12.41
CA LYS A 59 2.76 -10.60 11.50
C LYS A 59 2.09 -9.48 10.71
N GLY A 60 1.82 -8.34 11.34
CA GLY A 60 1.02 -7.25 10.75
C GLY A 60 1.58 -6.66 9.46
N GLY A 61 2.89 -6.79 9.21
CA GLY A 61 3.52 -6.29 7.99
C GLY A 61 3.23 -7.10 6.73
N TYR A 62 2.67 -8.31 6.84
CA TYR A 62 2.56 -9.23 5.69
C TYR A 62 1.77 -8.63 4.52
N LYS A 63 0.67 -7.91 4.80
CA LYS A 63 -0.19 -7.36 3.76
C LYS A 63 0.46 -6.18 3.05
N VAL A 64 0.99 -5.22 3.81
CA VAL A 64 1.76 -4.09 3.27
C VAL A 64 2.95 -4.58 2.44
N PHE A 65 3.68 -5.58 2.94
CA PHE A 65 4.83 -6.16 2.24
C PHE A 65 4.42 -6.83 0.93
N ALA A 66 3.36 -7.63 0.93
CA ALA A 66 2.84 -8.28 -0.28
C ALA A 66 2.39 -7.24 -1.32
N ASP A 67 1.59 -6.26 -0.90
CA ASP A 67 1.09 -5.20 -1.78
C ASP A 67 2.26 -4.41 -2.41
N LEU A 68 3.27 -4.03 -1.61
CA LEU A 68 4.47 -3.33 -2.11
C LEU A 68 5.29 -4.19 -3.09
N LEU A 69 5.49 -5.48 -2.79
CA LEU A 69 6.21 -6.38 -3.69
C LEU A 69 5.50 -6.55 -5.02
N ASP A 70 4.18 -6.64 -5.02
CA ASP A 70 3.40 -6.80 -6.24
C ASP A 70 3.43 -5.53 -7.10
N HIS A 71 3.40 -4.34 -6.48
CA HIS A 71 3.62 -3.08 -7.17
C HIS A 71 5.04 -3.00 -7.78
N ILE A 72 6.08 -3.40 -7.04
CA ILE A 72 7.46 -3.43 -7.56
C ILE A 72 7.60 -4.39 -8.75
N LYS A 73 7.03 -5.60 -8.65
CA LYS A 73 7.03 -6.57 -9.75
C LYS A 73 6.33 -6.01 -10.99
N ALA A 74 5.16 -5.40 -10.83
CA ALA A 74 4.42 -4.78 -11.92
C ALA A 74 5.22 -3.66 -12.59
N LEU A 75 5.89 -2.81 -11.81
CA LEU A 75 6.75 -1.74 -12.33
C LEU A 75 7.98 -2.25 -13.09
N ASN A 76 8.52 -3.40 -12.71
CA ASN A 76 9.65 -4.03 -13.38
C ASN A 76 9.24 -4.72 -14.68
N GLN A 77 8.10 -5.42 -14.69
CA GLN A 77 7.55 -6.05 -15.91
C GLN A 77 7.18 -5.01 -16.98
N ASN A 78 6.69 -3.85 -16.55
CA ASN A 78 6.37 -2.73 -17.45
C ASN A 78 7.60 -1.89 -17.82
N GLY A 79 8.79 -2.20 -17.28
CA GLY A 79 10.03 -1.44 -17.46
C GLY A 79 10.77 -1.66 -18.77
N ASP A 80 10.33 -2.61 -19.62
CA ASP A 80 11.03 -3.05 -20.84
C ASP A 80 10.84 -2.10 -22.05
N LYS A 81 10.52 -0.81 -21.80
CA LYS A 81 10.27 0.20 -22.86
C LYS A 81 10.96 1.55 -22.62
N PHE A 82 12.06 1.58 -21.89
CA PHE A 82 12.90 2.78 -21.86
C PHE A 82 14.09 2.58 -22.80
N GLU A 83 13.93 3.11 -24.02
CA GLU A 83 15.06 3.38 -24.91
C GLU A 83 16.05 4.33 -24.21
N PRO A 84 17.36 4.08 -24.32
CA PRO A 84 18.36 4.94 -23.73
C PRO A 84 18.39 6.28 -24.47
N VAL A 85 18.48 7.39 -23.71
CA VAL A 85 18.85 8.72 -24.22
C VAL A 85 20.32 8.72 -24.63
#